data_AF-A0A4S1FT65-F1
#
_entry.id   AF-A0A4S1FT65-F1
#
_cell.length_a   1.000
_cell.length_b   1.000
_cell.length_c   1.000
_cell.angle_alpha   90.00
_cell.angle_beta   90.00
_cell.angle_gamma   90.00
#
_symmetry.space_group_name_H-M   'P 1'
#
loop_
_entity.id
_entity.type
_entity.pdbx_description
1 polymer ?
#
loop_
_entity_poly.entity_id
_entity_poly.type
_entity_poly.pdbx_seq_one_letter_code
_entity_poly.pdbx_strand_id
1 'polypeptide(L)' 'MSIDLAKGTWFSHEDNEGGGTLALLGKLQGLSEGEAVDWLRDNGFELPSKAPQTGSNQLAGPGKKETVATWDYVD' A
#
# COMPACT_ATOMS: atom_id res chain seq x y z
N MET A 1 3.11 13.04 4.38
CA MET A 1 3.41 11.63 4.07
C MET A 1 4.24 11.03 5.20
N SER A 2 3.93 9.80 5.62
CA SER A 2 4.63 9.02 6.65
C SER A 2 5.15 7.71 6.06
N ILE A 3 6.29 7.23 6.57
CA ILE A 3 6.95 6.00 6.13
C ILE A 3 7.16 5.10 7.36
N ASP A 4 6.72 3.85 7.26
CA ASP A 4 6.96 2.80 8.25
C ASP A 4 8.00 1.82 7.67
N LEU A 5 9.24 1.94 8.15
CA LEU A 5 10.38 1.11 7.69
C LEU A 5 10.27 -0.34 8.15
N ALA A 6 9.64 -0.59 9.31
CA ALA A 6 9.46 -1.95 9.82
C ALA A 6 8.43 -2.70 8.97
N LYS A 7 7.38 -2.01 8.52
CA LYS A 7 6.34 -2.60 7.67
C LYS A 7 6.66 -2.49 6.18
N GLY A 8 7.60 -1.64 5.77
CA GLY A 8 7.85 -1.34 4.35
C GLY A 8 6.64 -0.70 3.66
N THR A 9 5.93 0.18 4.38
CA THR A 9 4.70 0.84 3.89
C THR A 9 4.79 2.34 4.04
N TRP A 10 4.01 3.05 3.22
CA TRP A 10 3.88 4.49 3.29
C TRP A 10 2.40 4.90 3.33
N PHE A 11 2.12 6.08 3.88
CA PHE A 11 0.79 6.66 3.93
C PHE A 11 0.83 8.19 3.78
N SER A 12 -0.07 8.76 2.97
CA SER A 12 -0.31 10.20 2.83
C SER A 12 -1.63 10.53 3.50
N HIS A 13 -1.58 11.34 4.57
CA HIS A 13 -2.79 11.85 5.24
C HIS A 13 -3.53 12.91 4.41
N GLU A 14 -2.83 13.59 3.50
CA GLU A 14 -3.41 14.62 2.63
C GLU A 14 -4.29 13.98 1.55
N ASP A 15 -3.79 12.92 0.91
CA ASP A 15 -4.51 12.21 -0.15
C ASP A 15 -5.39 11.07 0.40
N ASN A 16 -5.23 10.71 1.67
CA ASN A 16 -5.79 9.51 2.29
C ASN A 16 -5.44 8.22 1.51
N GLU A 17 -4.21 8.14 1.03
CA GLU A 17 -3.68 7.04 0.22
C GLU A 17 -2.48 6.39 0.89
N GLY A 18 -2.22 5.12 0.60
CA GLY A 18 -1.02 4.43 1.06
C GLY A 18 -0.83 3.09 0.38
N GLY A 19 0.28 2.43 0.70
CA GLY A 19 0.62 1.13 0.14
C GLY A 19 2.02 0.69 0.47
N GLY A 20 2.49 -0.34 -0.23
CA GLY A 20 3.89 -0.79 -0.18
C GLY A 20 4.82 0.09 -1.04
N THR A 21 6.11 -0.22 -0.99
CA THR A 21 7.16 0.51 -1.71
C THR A 21 6.95 0.56 -3.23
N LEU A 22 6.42 -0.49 -3.85
CA LEU A 22 6.12 -0.50 -5.30
C LEU A 22 5.00 0.48 -5.66
N ALA A 23 3.96 0.58 -4.83
CA ALA A 23 2.89 1.55 -5.01
C ALA A 23 3.38 3.00 -4.84
N LEU A 24 4.38 3.22 -3.98
CA LEU A 24 5.03 4.53 -3.85
C LEU A 24 5.74 4.93 -5.13
N LEU A 25 6.50 4.01 -5.73
CA LEU A 25 7.19 4.22 -7.01
C LEU A 25 6.19 4.54 -8.12
N GLY A 26 5.07 3.83 -8.17
CA GLY A 26 3.99 4.15 -9.11
C GLY A 26 3.40 5.56 -8.91
N LYS A 27 3.16 5.98 -7.66
CA LYS A 27 2.66 7.33 -7.36
C LYS A 27 3.65 8.44 -7.71
N LEU A 28 4.94 8.24 -7.42
CA LEU A 28 5.96 9.29 -7.59
C LEU A 28 6.52 9.37 -9.01
N GLN A 29 6.66 8.23 -9.69
CA GLN A 29 7.34 8.14 -10.99
C GLN A 29 6.41 7.71 -12.13
N GLY A 30 5.14 7.37 -11.84
CA GLY A 30 4.20 6.89 -12.84
C GLY A 30 4.49 5.49 -13.35
N LEU A 31 5.33 4.72 -12.64
CA LEU A 31 5.74 3.37 -13.04
C LEU A 31 4.64 2.34 -12.73
N SER A 32 4.48 1.37 -13.63
CA SER A 32 3.76 0.13 -13.31
C SER A 32 4.50 -0.70 -12.27
N GLU A 33 3.84 -1.69 -11.66
CA GLU A 33 4.51 -2.56 -10.67
C GLU A 33 5.73 -3.30 -11.25
N GLY A 34 5.68 -3.71 -12.52
CA GLY A 34 6.80 -4.36 -13.20
C GLY A 34 7.97 -3.40 -13.42
N GLU A 35 7.68 -2.20 -13.93
CA GLU A 35 8.71 -1.17 -14.14
C GLU A 35 9.31 -0.68 -12.82
N ALA A 36 8.53 -0.63 -11.74
CA ALA A 36 9.04 -0.29 -10.41
C ALA A 36 10.02 -1.35 -9.88
N VAL A 37 9.78 -2.62 -10.17
CA VAL A 37 10.71 -3.72 -9.84
C VAL A 37 12.01 -3.59 -10.63
N ASP A 38 11.91 -3.33 -11.93
CA ASP A 38 13.09 -3.17 -12.77
C ASP A 38 13.88 -1.91 -12.39
N TRP A 39 13.20 -0.81 -12.10
CA TRP A 39 13.83 0.41 -11.57
C TRP A 39 14.60 0.13 -10.27
N LEU A 40 14.03 -0.64 -9.34
CA LEU A 40 14.73 -1.02 -8.11
C LEU A 40 16.00 -1.84 -8.40
N ARG A 41 15.94 -2.78 -9.35
CA ARG A 41 17.10 -3.59 -9.75
C ARG A 41 18.18 -2.74 -10.41
N ASP A 42 17.80 -1.83 -11.32
CA ASP A 42 18.72 -0.94 -12.02
C ASP A 42 19.44 0.03 -11.07
N ASN A 43 18.79 0.39 -9.97
CA ASN A 43 19.39 1.20 -8.90
C ASN A 43 20.18 0.37 -7.87
N GLY A 44 20.33 -0.94 -8.10
CA GLY A 44 21.15 -1.83 -7.28
C GLY A 44 20.48 -2.42 -6.04
N PHE A 45 19.14 -2.40 -5.96
CA PHE A 45 18.40 -3.03 -4.87
C PHE A 45 18.12 -4.50 -5.14
N GLU A 46 18.55 -5.38 -4.24
CA GLU A 46 18.19 -6.80 -4.28
C GLU A 46 16.78 -7.01 -3.71
N LEU A 47 15.88 -7.54 -4.54
CA LEU A 47 14.52 -7.86 -4.16
C LEU A 47 14.43 -9.31 -3.69
N PRO A 48 14.06 -9.57 -2.42
CA PRO A 48 13.83 -10.92 -1.96
C PRO A 48 12.64 -11.56 -2.68
N SER A 49 12.75 -12.85 -2.98
CA SER A 49 11.64 -13.64 -3.51
C SER A 49 10.44 -13.55 -2.55
N LYS A 50 9.30 -13.11 -3.11
CA LYS A 50 8.04 -12.73 -2.46
C LYS A 50 7.71 -13.52 -1.19
N ALA A 51 7.96 -12.92 -0.02
CA ALA A 51 7.26 -13.27 1.20
C ALA A 51 6.08 -12.28 1.37
N PRO A 52 4.83 -12.75 1.50
CA PRO A 52 3.72 -11.86 1.81
C PRO A 52 3.98 -11.16 3.14
N GLN A 53 3.96 -9.83 3.16
CA GLN A 53 4.15 -9.05 4.38
C GLN A 53 2.98 -9.29 5.35
N THR A 54 3.29 -9.72 6.56
CA THR A 54 2.32 -9.93 7.64
C THR A 54 1.59 -8.62 7.94
N GLY A 55 0.25 -8.62 7.80
CA GLY A 55 -0.60 -7.44 8.02
C GLY A 55 -0.96 -6.66 6.74
N SER A 56 -0.49 -7.10 5.56
CA SER A 56 -0.96 -6.56 4.29
C SER A 56 -2.40 -7.04 4.01
N ASN A 57 -3.34 -6.11 3.89
CA ASN A 57 -4.70 -6.38 3.41
C ASN A 57 -4.74 -6.65 1.89
N GLN A 58 -3.61 -6.76 1.19
CA GLN A 58 -3.59 -7.09 -0.24
C GLN A 58 -4.14 -8.49 -0.55
N LEU A 59 -4.17 -9.38 0.44
CA LEU A 59 -4.83 -10.70 0.36
C LEU A 59 -6.19 -10.71 1.07
N ALA A 60 -6.64 -9.58 1.62
CA ALA A 60 -8.00 -9.48 2.11
C ALA A 60 -8.92 -9.51 0.88
N GLY A 61 -9.50 -10.69 0.61
CA GLY A 61 -10.66 -10.79 -0.27
C GLY A 61 -11.73 -9.76 0.14
N PRO A 62 -12.72 -9.46 -0.71
CA PRO A 62 -13.64 -8.32 -0.53
C PRO A 62 -14.12 -8.27 0.91
N GLY A 63 -13.56 -7.33 1.67
CA GLY A 63 -13.75 -7.25 3.10
C GLY A 63 -15.23 -7.05 3.34
N LYS A 64 -15.86 -7.98 4.06
CA LYS A 64 -17.23 -7.80 4.55
C LYS A 64 -17.17 -6.70 5.61
N LYS A 65 -17.23 -5.45 5.15
CA LYS A 65 -17.40 -4.29 6.01
C LYS A 65 -18.84 -4.37 6.50
N GLU A 66 -19.02 -4.96 7.67
CA GLU A 66 -20.31 -5.00 8.33
C GLU A 66 -20.51 -3.63 8.98
N THR A 67 -21.49 -2.88 8.50
CA THR A 67 -21.81 -1.54 9.03
C THR A 67 -22.26 -1.71 10.48
N VAL A 68 -21.41 -1.35 11.44
CA VAL A 68 -21.62 -1.60 12.87
C VAL A 68 -22.82 -0.82 13.43
N ALA A 69 -23.18 0.32 12.84
CA ALA A 69 -24.39 1.04 13.18
C ALA A 69 -24.78 2.02 12.06
N THR A 70 -26.08 2.08 11.76
CA THR A 70 -26.70 3.18 11.00
C THR A 70 -27.50 4.00 12.00
N TRP A 71 -27.14 5.26 12.18
CA TRP A 71 -27.89 6.19 13.04
C TRP A 71 -28.86 6.99 12.17
N ASP A 72 -30.14 6.85 12.44
CA ASP A 72 -31.20 7.68 11.86
C ASP A 72 -31.41 8.87 12.80
N TYR A 73 -31.02 10.06 12.34
CA TYR A 73 -31.20 11.29 13.09
C TYR A 73 -32.58 11.85 12.77
N VAL A 74 -33.51 11.75 13.72
CA VAL A 74 -34.77 12.50 13.70
C VAL A 74 -34.66 13.57 14.78
N ASP A 75 -34.89 14.83 14.38
CA ASP A 75 -34.93 16.03 15.23
C ASP A 75 -36.02 15.95 16.31
#